data_AF-A0AA36B2E0-F1
#
_entry.id   AF-A0AA36B2E0-F1
#
_cell.length_a   1.000
_cell.length_b   1.000
_cell.length_c   1.000
_cell.angle_alpha   90.00
_cell.angle_beta   90.00
_cell.angle_gamma   90.00
#
_symmetry.space_group_name_H-M   'P 1'
#
loop_
_entity.id
_entity.type
_entity.pdbx_description
1 polymer ?
#
loop_
_entity_poly.entity_id
_entity_poly.type
_entity_poly.pdbx_seq_one_letter_code
_entity_poly.pdbx_strand_id
1 'polypeptide(L)'
;MVLFGVIVLGYFCPLGPSNFTPNRFFGAQTLILQQHSPPVALLHHIINNTVSNVDVSSDIIHLPLDTYNFSTSDLQRDFQLDMEKEDVIVFLHIQKTGGSTFGRHLVRNLVVDRPCECVHWRKRCNCLTHSHKNWLFSRFSTGWICGLHADWTELTECVEKALDKVEGSKRKRKYKYITFLRHPVHRYLSEWRHVFRGATWKSTNYRCNGNDATLEEVPFCYKGSNWRNVSLDSFLECPSNMAVNRQVRMLANLSKVNCYNRTEMSEKERNDIMLESAKENLLNMAFFGMTEFQLQSQKLFESTFHLNFHEDFEQYNYTRSNRVNLTWNQLVQITTLNKIDMIFYDFAKNLFFRRLEYLDKMNSRKSKRKRTGNNKEG
;
A
#
# COMPACT_ATOMS: atom_id res chain seq x y z
N MET A 1 -13.86 -60.95 -3.52
CA MET A 1 -15.26 -60.62 -3.21
C MET A 1 -15.45 -60.65 -1.70
N VAL A 2 -15.51 -59.49 -1.05
CA VAL A 2 -16.16 -59.26 0.24
C VAL A 2 -16.65 -57.80 0.19
N LEU A 3 -17.99 -57.63 0.22
CA LEU A 3 -18.70 -56.37 0.39
C LEU A 3 -18.67 -55.93 1.85
N PHE A 4 -18.67 -54.62 2.12
CA PHE A 4 -19.37 -53.88 3.20
C PHE A 4 -18.97 -52.39 3.02
N GLY A 5 -19.81 -51.36 3.08
CA GLY A 5 -21.23 -51.17 3.32
C GLY A 5 -21.44 -49.64 3.33
N VAL A 6 -22.46 -49.15 2.63
CA VAL A 6 -22.83 -47.73 2.48
C VAL A 6 -23.79 -47.33 3.59
N ILE A 7 -23.56 -46.18 4.24
CA ILE A 7 -24.61 -45.43 4.94
C ILE A 7 -24.55 -43.98 4.48
N VAL A 8 -25.53 -43.60 3.67
CA VAL A 8 -25.89 -42.23 3.31
C VAL A 8 -27.22 -41.94 3.98
N LEU A 9 -27.32 -40.83 4.71
CA LEU A 9 -28.59 -40.29 5.21
C LEU A 9 -28.70 -38.82 4.74
N GLY A 10 -29.47 -38.60 3.67
CA GLY A 10 -30.31 -37.40 3.54
C GLY A 10 -31.60 -37.61 4.36
N TYR A 11 -32.50 -36.66 4.60
CA TYR A 11 -32.85 -35.34 4.09
C TYR A 11 -33.61 -34.61 5.23
N PHE A 12 -33.84 -33.30 5.15
CA PHE A 12 -35.20 -32.72 5.24
C PHE A 12 -35.15 -31.19 5.07
N CYS A 13 -35.94 -30.71 4.11
CA CYS A 13 -36.38 -29.31 3.93
C CYS A 13 -37.88 -29.27 4.28
N PRO A 14 -38.46 -28.11 4.63
CA PRO A 14 -39.44 -27.58 3.69
C PRO A 14 -39.45 -26.04 3.55
N LEU A 15 -39.87 -25.62 2.35
CA LEU A 15 -40.16 -24.26 1.90
C LEU A 15 -41.54 -23.77 2.40
N GLY A 16 -41.71 -22.45 2.56
CA GLY A 16 -43.01 -21.78 2.55
C GLY A 16 -42.92 -20.25 2.74
N PRO A 17 -43.73 -19.42 2.05
CA PRO A 17 -43.31 -18.09 1.58
C PRO A 17 -43.90 -16.92 2.38
N SER A 18 -43.25 -15.76 2.36
CA SER A 18 -43.92 -14.49 2.61
C SER A 18 -43.24 -13.30 1.92
N ASN A 19 -44.04 -12.63 1.08
CA ASN A 19 -43.77 -11.36 0.43
C ASN A 19 -43.47 -10.26 1.45
N PHE A 20 -42.40 -9.48 1.27
CA PHE A 20 -42.36 -8.09 1.73
C PHE A 20 -41.57 -7.21 0.75
N THR A 21 -42.21 -6.11 0.38
CA THR A 21 -41.77 -5.04 -0.52
C THR A 21 -40.63 -4.20 0.08
N PRO A 22 -39.88 -3.44 -0.73
CA PRO A 22 -38.66 -2.78 -0.29
C PRO A 22 -38.99 -1.43 0.34
N ASN A 23 -38.56 -1.21 1.58
CA ASN A 23 -38.46 0.13 2.14
C ASN A 23 -37.12 0.35 2.81
N ARG A 24 -36.50 1.47 2.39
CA ARG A 24 -35.33 2.15 2.95
C ARG A 24 -35.25 2.02 4.47
N PHE A 25 -34.10 1.62 4.99
CA PHE A 25 -33.50 2.21 6.19
C PHE A 25 -31.99 1.92 6.19
N PHE A 26 -31.18 2.99 6.07
CA PHE A 26 -29.76 2.98 6.42
C PHE A 26 -29.68 2.89 7.94
N GLY A 27 -29.28 1.73 8.46
CA GLY A 27 -28.98 1.51 9.88
C GLY A 27 -27.54 1.05 10.02
N ALA A 28 -26.74 1.83 10.74
CA ALA A 28 -25.37 1.51 11.10
C ALA A 28 -25.30 0.14 11.82
N GLN A 29 -24.61 -0.83 11.22
CA GLN A 29 -24.24 -2.06 11.92
C GLN A 29 -22.87 -1.88 12.54
N THR A 30 -22.88 -1.70 13.86
CA THR A 30 -21.74 -1.81 14.76
C THR A 30 -21.24 -3.25 14.72
N LEU A 31 -20.15 -3.51 13.99
CA LEU A 31 -19.45 -4.78 14.00
C LEU A 31 -18.64 -4.88 15.31
N ILE A 32 -19.11 -5.72 16.23
CA ILE A 32 -18.38 -6.11 17.44
C ILE A 32 -17.19 -7.00 17.01
N LEU A 33 -15.99 -6.42 16.99
CA LEU A 33 -14.73 -7.14 16.82
C LEU A 33 -14.35 -7.77 18.17
N GLN A 34 -14.28 -9.10 18.21
CA GLN A 34 -13.77 -9.85 19.37
C GLN A 34 -12.30 -9.51 19.64
N GLN A 35 -12.05 -9.27 20.91
CA GLN A 35 -10.86 -8.72 21.53
C GLN A 35 -9.68 -9.70 21.54
N HIS A 36 -8.51 -9.17 21.16
CA HIS A 36 -7.24 -9.29 21.90
C HIS A 36 -6.38 -8.08 21.51
N SER A 37 -6.79 -6.91 22.01
CA SER A 37 -6.13 -5.63 21.73
C SER A 37 -5.07 -5.31 22.79
N PRO A 38 -3.91 -4.83 22.34
CA PRO A 38 -2.90 -4.23 23.21
C PRO A 38 -3.32 -2.90 23.86
N PRO A 39 -3.13 -2.51 25.16
CA PRO A 39 -3.82 -1.33 25.67
C PRO A 39 -3.14 -0.08 25.11
N VAL A 40 -3.96 0.70 24.40
CA VAL A 40 -4.18 2.15 24.54
C VAL A 40 -3.12 2.93 25.35
N ALA A 41 -2.76 2.48 26.56
CA ALA A 41 -1.76 3.05 27.46
C ALA A 41 -0.37 3.30 26.83
N LEU A 42 0.13 2.41 25.96
CA LEU A 42 1.48 2.58 25.39
C LEU A 42 1.55 3.72 24.36
N LEU A 43 0.52 3.82 23.52
CA LEU A 43 0.44 4.87 22.52
C LEU A 43 0.11 6.22 23.19
N HIS A 44 -0.68 6.20 24.27
CA HIS A 44 -0.84 7.35 25.17
C HIS A 44 0.49 7.86 25.74
N HIS A 45 1.40 7.00 26.20
CA HIS A 45 2.70 7.43 26.70
C HIS A 45 3.58 8.07 25.61
N ILE A 46 3.51 7.56 24.38
CA ILE A 46 4.27 8.11 23.24
C ILE A 46 3.66 9.42 22.72
N ILE A 47 2.32 9.56 22.74
CA ILE A 47 1.59 10.72 22.21
C ILE A 47 1.45 11.87 23.22
N ASN A 48 1.23 11.58 24.51
CA ASN A 48 1.06 12.61 25.56
C ASN A 48 2.32 13.48 25.76
N ASN A 49 3.50 13.02 25.32
CA ASN A 49 4.72 13.84 25.30
C ASN A 49 4.80 14.80 24.08
N THR A 50 3.80 14.80 23.20
CA THR A 50 3.82 15.59 21.94
C THR A 50 2.54 16.37 21.64
N VAL A 51 1.35 15.97 22.14
CA VAL A 51 0.09 16.66 21.85
C VAL A 51 -0.85 16.61 23.07
N SER A 52 -1.30 17.78 23.54
CA SER A 52 -2.27 17.92 24.62
C SER A 52 -3.71 17.77 24.09
N ASN A 53 -4.52 16.99 24.81
CA ASN A 53 -5.98 16.77 24.64
C ASN A 53 -6.42 15.81 23.51
N VAL A 54 -6.53 14.52 23.83
CA VAL A 54 -7.35 13.56 23.06
C VAL A 54 -8.06 12.60 24.03
N ASP A 55 -9.39 12.49 23.90
CA ASP A 55 -10.25 11.54 24.61
C ASP A 55 -10.29 10.20 23.84
N VAL A 56 -10.07 9.08 24.53
CA VAL A 56 -9.74 7.78 23.93
C VAL A 56 -10.66 6.68 24.46
N SER A 57 -11.73 6.43 23.70
CA SER A 57 -12.59 5.24 23.85
C SER A 57 -12.85 4.62 22.49
N SER A 58 -11.85 3.89 21.97
CA SER A 58 -11.96 2.75 21.05
C SER A 58 -10.56 2.27 20.61
N ASP A 59 -10.46 0.97 20.35
CA ASP A 59 -9.24 0.27 19.94
C ASP A 59 -8.53 0.95 18.76
N ILE A 60 -7.21 1.17 18.92
CA ILE A 60 -6.33 1.97 18.04
C ILE A 60 -6.72 3.46 18.11
N ILE A 61 -5.80 4.32 18.54
CA ILE A 61 -5.98 5.78 18.41
C ILE A 61 -6.10 6.07 16.92
N HIS A 62 -7.33 6.09 16.43
CA HIS A 62 -7.69 6.75 15.20
C HIS A 62 -7.81 8.21 15.58
N LEU A 63 -6.80 8.99 15.19
CA LEU A 63 -7.00 10.42 15.12
C LEU A 63 -8.26 10.63 14.26
N PRO A 64 -9.26 11.41 14.75
CA PRO A 64 -10.48 11.64 14.00
C PRO A 64 -10.20 11.97 12.54
N LEU A 65 -11.11 11.61 11.63
CA LEU A 65 -10.97 11.96 10.21
C LEU A 65 -10.76 13.48 9.99
N ASP A 66 -11.10 14.30 10.98
CA ASP A 66 -10.93 15.76 11.00
C ASP A 66 -9.57 16.24 11.52
N THR A 67 -8.65 15.35 11.92
CA THR A 67 -7.36 15.76 12.49
C THR A 67 -6.43 16.45 11.49
N TYR A 68 -6.51 16.07 10.22
CA TYR A 68 -5.71 16.68 9.16
C TYR A 68 -6.60 17.54 8.25
N ASN A 69 -6.16 18.77 8.00
CA ASN A 69 -6.86 19.68 7.11
C ASN A 69 -6.38 19.48 5.66
N PHE A 70 -7.08 18.64 4.92
CA PHE A 70 -6.80 18.40 3.49
C PHE A 70 -7.55 19.40 2.60
N SER A 71 -6.83 20.01 1.68
CA SER A 71 -7.41 20.86 0.65
C SER A 71 -8.20 20.03 -0.37
N THR A 72 -9.05 20.70 -1.18
CA THR A 72 -9.73 20.00 -2.29
C THR A 72 -8.71 19.40 -3.27
N SER A 73 -7.59 20.08 -3.50
CA SER A 73 -6.48 19.58 -4.34
C SER A 73 -5.76 18.38 -3.74
N ASP A 74 -5.86 18.10 -2.44
CA ASP A 74 -5.29 16.89 -1.84
C ASP A 74 -6.22 15.68 -2.03
N LEU A 75 -7.52 15.93 -2.05
CA LEU A 75 -8.58 14.92 -2.12
C LEU A 75 -8.96 14.55 -3.56
N GLN A 76 -8.98 15.52 -4.46
CA GLN A 76 -9.39 15.32 -5.85
C GLN A 76 -8.29 14.64 -6.65
N ARG A 77 -8.41 13.33 -6.86
CA ARG A 77 -7.56 12.54 -7.76
C ARG A 77 -8.42 12.00 -8.88
N ASP A 78 -8.51 12.76 -9.96
CA ASP A 78 -9.28 12.47 -11.18
C ASP A 78 -8.32 12.62 -12.36
N PHE A 79 -7.81 11.49 -12.85
CA PHE A 79 -6.84 11.41 -13.94
C PHE A 79 -7.39 10.48 -15.02
N GLN A 80 -8.05 11.06 -16.03
CA GLN A 80 -8.35 10.30 -17.24
C GLN A 80 -7.03 9.96 -17.94
N LEU A 81 -6.65 8.68 -17.91
CA LEU A 81 -5.39 8.21 -18.48
C LEU A 81 -5.48 8.16 -20.00
N ASP A 82 -4.52 8.77 -20.67
CA ASP A 82 -4.26 8.58 -22.10
C ASP A 82 -3.00 7.72 -22.27
N MET A 83 -3.21 6.40 -22.14
CA MET A 83 -2.12 5.41 -22.18
C MET A 83 -1.45 5.34 -23.56
N GLU A 84 -2.17 5.61 -24.65
CA GLU A 84 -1.61 5.63 -26.00
C GLU A 84 -0.69 6.84 -26.25
N LYS A 85 -0.84 7.92 -25.48
CA LYS A 85 0.01 9.12 -25.60
C LYS A 85 1.14 9.17 -24.57
N GLU A 86 0.95 9.94 -23.51
CA GLU A 86 2.04 10.35 -22.60
C GLU A 86 1.95 9.63 -21.25
N ASP A 87 0.78 9.15 -20.84
CA ASP A 87 0.59 8.68 -19.46
C ASP A 87 1.22 7.31 -19.21
N VAL A 88 1.97 7.20 -18.12
CA VAL A 88 2.59 5.95 -17.65
C VAL A 88 2.33 5.79 -16.17
N ILE A 89 1.72 4.68 -15.77
CA ILE A 89 1.57 4.32 -14.35
C ILE A 89 2.91 3.79 -13.85
N VAL A 90 3.39 4.30 -12.71
CA VAL A 90 4.61 3.83 -12.06
C VAL A 90 4.25 3.25 -10.70
N PHE A 91 4.36 1.93 -10.55
CA PHE A 91 4.05 1.26 -9.28
C PHE A 91 5.29 1.11 -8.40
N LEU A 92 5.37 1.95 -7.36
CA LEU A 92 6.36 1.85 -6.28
C LEU A 92 5.93 0.74 -5.32
N HIS A 93 6.61 -0.40 -5.38
CA HIS A 93 6.26 -1.59 -4.59
C HIS A 93 7.10 -1.67 -3.31
N ILE A 94 6.53 -1.22 -2.19
CA ILE A 94 7.13 -1.37 -0.85
C ILE A 94 7.03 -2.83 -0.40
N GLN A 95 8.09 -3.35 0.22
CA GLN A 95 8.08 -4.73 0.71
C GLN A 95 6.95 -4.94 1.73
N LYS A 96 6.20 -6.03 1.51
CA LYS A 96 5.21 -6.60 2.45
C LYS A 96 3.93 -5.78 2.64
N THR A 97 3.61 -4.89 1.70
CA THR A 97 2.36 -4.12 1.66
C THR A 97 1.30 -4.71 0.72
N GLY A 98 1.35 -6.03 0.46
CA GLY A 98 0.41 -6.67 -0.47
C GLY A 98 0.68 -6.38 -1.97
N GLY A 99 1.75 -5.65 -2.31
CA GLY A 99 2.03 -5.23 -3.68
C GLY A 99 2.24 -6.35 -4.70
N SER A 100 2.50 -7.60 -4.30
CA SER A 100 2.50 -8.73 -5.24
C SER A 100 1.10 -9.15 -5.68
N THR A 101 0.06 -8.91 -4.88
CA THR A 101 -1.34 -9.12 -5.26
C THR A 101 -1.80 -7.94 -6.12
N PHE A 102 -1.65 -6.71 -5.63
CA PHE A 102 -2.02 -5.52 -6.39
C PHE A 102 -1.31 -5.43 -7.75
N GLY A 103 0.00 -5.66 -7.80
CA GLY A 103 0.75 -5.68 -9.06
C GLY A 103 0.25 -6.75 -10.04
N ARG A 104 -0.29 -7.88 -9.56
CA ARG A 104 -0.93 -8.87 -10.45
C ARG A 104 -2.27 -8.36 -10.98
N HIS A 105 -3.06 -7.65 -10.18
CA HIS A 105 -4.28 -7.02 -10.68
C HIS A 105 -3.98 -6.03 -11.80
N LEU A 106 -2.92 -5.21 -11.68
CA LEU A 106 -2.53 -4.26 -12.72
C LEU A 106 -2.21 -4.91 -14.08
N VAL A 107 -1.61 -6.12 -14.08
CA VAL A 107 -1.19 -6.80 -15.32
C VAL A 107 -2.17 -7.85 -15.84
N ARG A 108 -3.14 -8.30 -15.03
CA ARG A 108 -4.04 -9.42 -15.39
C ARG A 108 -5.51 -9.16 -15.18
N ASN A 109 -5.87 -8.20 -14.34
CA ASN A 109 -7.25 -7.96 -13.92
C ASN A 109 -7.77 -6.61 -14.40
N LEU A 110 -6.94 -5.77 -15.01
CA LEU A 110 -7.33 -4.42 -15.42
C LEU A 110 -7.96 -4.45 -16.82
N VAL A 111 -9.14 -3.85 -16.96
CA VAL A 111 -9.83 -3.68 -18.24
C VAL A 111 -9.18 -2.51 -18.98
N VAL A 112 -8.44 -2.81 -20.04
CA VAL A 112 -7.77 -1.83 -20.91
C VAL A 112 -7.91 -2.25 -22.38
N ASP A 113 -7.83 -1.30 -23.30
CA ASP A 113 -8.01 -1.55 -24.75
C ASP A 113 -7.09 -2.64 -25.29
N ARG A 114 -5.81 -2.61 -24.87
CA ARG A 114 -4.83 -3.67 -25.13
C ARG A 114 -4.35 -4.31 -23.82
N PRO A 115 -4.89 -5.48 -23.43
CA PRO A 115 -4.46 -6.20 -22.24
C PRO A 115 -2.98 -6.57 -22.27
N CYS A 116 -2.35 -6.70 -21.10
CA CYS A 116 -0.97 -7.14 -21.03
C CYS A 116 -0.83 -8.60 -21.47
N GLU A 117 0.23 -8.89 -22.24
CA GLU A 117 0.56 -10.25 -22.69
C GLU A 117 1.38 -10.96 -21.61
N CYS A 118 0.72 -11.83 -20.84
CA CYS A 118 1.33 -12.59 -19.75
C CYS A 118 1.55 -14.07 -20.12
N VAL A 119 2.80 -14.53 -20.11
CA VAL A 119 3.14 -15.94 -20.38
C VAL A 119 3.31 -16.70 -19.06
N HIS A 120 2.73 -17.91 -18.92
CA HIS A 120 2.62 -18.59 -17.61
C HIS A 120 3.97 -18.88 -16.92
N TRP A 121 5.05 -19.11 -17.69
CA TRP A 121 6.39 -19.37 -17.16
C TRP A 121 7.24 -18.10 -16.95
N ARG A 122 6.77 -16.95 -17.44
CA ARG A 122 7.47 -15.67 -17.28
C ARG A 122 6.82 -14.87 -16.15
N LYS A 123 7.65 -14.38 -15.23
CA LYS A 123 7.18 -13.47 -14.17
C LYS A 123 6.76 -12.11 -14.71
N ARG A 124 7.24 -11.72 -15.89
CA ARG A 124 7.02 -10.43 -16.53
C ARG A 124 6.05 -10.57 -17.69
N CYS A 125 5.08 -9.67 -17.76
CA CYS A 125 4.13 -9.51 -18.85
C CYS A 125 4.54 -8.31 -19.73
N ASN A 126 4.14 -8.31 -20.99
CA ASN A 126 4.33 -7.15 -21.87
C ASN A 126 3.07 -6.26 -21.79
N CYS A 127 3.18 -5.10 -21.15
CA CYS A 127 2.10 -4.12 -21.05
C CYS A 127 2.38 -2.96 -22.00
N LEU A 128 2.07 -3.18 -23.28
CA LEU A 128 2.36 -2.24 -24.35
C LEU A 128 1.08 -1.65 -24.93
N THR A 129 1.16 -0.41 -25.39
CA THR A 129 0.13 0.29 -26.17
C THR A 129 0.06 -0.27 -27.59
N HIS A 130 -0.92 0.14 -28.39
CA HIS A 130 -0.94 -0.17 -29.83
C HIS A 130 0.30 0.35 -30.55
N SER A 131 0.83 1.49 -30.09
CA SER A 131 2.09 2.08 -30.58
C SER A 131 3.37 1.44 -30.03
N HIS A 132 3.27 0.25 -29.41
CA HIS A 132 4.40 -0.49 -28.82
C HIS A 132 5.19 0.29 -27.75
N LYS A 133 4.52 1.17 -27.00
CA LYS A 133 5.11 1.91 -25.87
C LYS A 133 4.67 1.33 -24.53
N ASN A 134 5.48 1.45 -23.49
CA ASN A 134 5.11 0.96 -22.17
C ASN A 134 4.17 1.98 -21.51
N TRP A 135 3.00 1.52 -21.06
CA TRP A 135 2.05 2.32 -20.27
C TRP A 135 2.10 1.99 -18.77
N LEU A 136 2.75 0.88 -18.39
CA LEU A 136 2.92 0.45 -17.00
C LEU A 136 4.40 0.17 -16.69
N PHE A 137 4.95 0.90 -15.71
CA PHE A 137 6.24 0.64 -15.09
C PHE A 137 6.04 -0.07 -13.75
N SER A 138 6.43 -1.34 -13.68
CA SER A 138 6.27 -2.16 -12.47
C SER A 138 7.16 -3.40 -12.51
N ARG A 139 7.28 -4.08 -11.37
CA ARG A 139 7.92 -5.40 -11.26
C ARG A 139 7.41 -6.40 -12.32
N PHE A 140 6.10 -6.42 -12.59
CA PHE A 140 5.48 -7.42 -13.45
C PHE A 140 5.35 -6.97 -14.90
N SER A 141 5.73 -5.74 -15.25
CA SER A 141 5.73 -5.23 -16.64
C SER A 141 7.14 -4.95 -17.15
N THR A 142 7.86 -4.01 -16.55
CA THR A 142 9.23 -3.63 -16.95
C THR A 142 10.29 -4.44 -16.20
N GLY A 143 9.95 -4.95 -15.01
CA GLY A 143 10.90 -5.60 -14.11
C GLY A 143 11.55 -4.61 -13.15
N TRP A 144 12.68 -4.98 -12.57
CA TRP A 144 13.44 -4.14 -11.63
C TRP A 144 14.53 -3.33 -12.33
N ILE A 145 14.18 -2.66 -13.44
CA ILE A 145 15.18 -1.95 -14.27
C ILE A 145 15.78 -0.72 -13.58
N CYS A 146 15.12 -0.21 -12.54
CA CYS A 146 15.62 0.87 -11.68
C CYS A 146 16.13 0.38 -10.32
N GLY A 147 16.34 -0.92 -10.15
CA GLY A 147 16.74 -1.50 -8.87
C GLY A 147 15.65 -2.36 -8.23
N LEU A 148 16.07 -3.36 -7.46
CA LEU A 148 15.16 -4.26 -6.74
C LEU A 148 14.42 -3.48 -5.65
N HIS A 149 13.08 -3.38 -5.78
CA HIS A 149 12.25 -2.58 -4.89
C HIS A 149 12.68 -1.11 -4.82
N ALA A 150 13.01 -0.53 -5.99
CA ALA A 150 13.37 0.87 -6.14
C ALA A 150 12.39 1.80 -5.40
N ASP A 151 12.93 2.65 -4.52
CA ASP A 151 12.16 3.60 -3.74
C ASP A 151 11.82 4.88 -4.51
N TRP A 152 11.18 5.86 -3.84
CA TRP A 152 10.80 7.13 -4.47
C TRP A 152 12.00 7.88 -5.05
N THR A 153 13.12 7.90 -4.32
CA THR A 153 14.36 8.57 -4.75
C THR A 153 14.90 7.87 -5.98
N GLU A 154 15.01 6.54 -5.94
CA GLU A 154 15.53 5.74 -7.05
C GLU A 154 14.65 5.85 -8.30
N LEU A 155 13.32 5.75 -8.16
CA LEU A 155 12.40 5.77 -9.29
C LEU A 155 12.34 7.15 -9.96
N THR A 156 12.28 8.22 -9.18
CA THR A 156 12.18 9.59 -9.74
C THR A 156 13.44 10.01 -10.50
N GLU A 157 14.61 9.49 -10.13
CA GLU A 157 15.87 9.69 -10.87
C GLU A 157 16.02 8.78 -12.11
N CYS A 158 15.39 7.60 -12.11
CA CYS A 158 15.68 6.53 -13.07
C CYS A 158 14.64 6.32 -14.18
N VAL A 159 13.34 6.41 -13.87
CA VAL A 159 12.25 5.88 -14.74
C VAL A 159 12.30 6.45 -16.15
N GLU A 160 12.52 7.76 -16.31
CA GLU A 160 12.61 8.44 -17.61
C GLU A 160 13.68 7.83 -18.51
N LYS A 161 14.93 7.80 -18.00
CA LYS A 161 16.09 7.28 -18.74
C LYS A 161 15.95 5.78 -19.04
N ALA A 162 15.36 5.04 -18.10
CA ALA A 162 15.16 3.61 -18.24
C ALA A 162 14.13 3.29 -19.34
N LEU A 163 13.01 4.02 -19.39
CA LEU A 163 12.00 3.84 -20.44
C LEU A 163 12.50 4.29 -21.81
N ASP A 164 13.26 5.39 -21.90
CA ASP A 164 13.90 5.81 -23.15
C ASP A 164 14.81 4.72 -23.72
N LYS A 165 15.61 4.09 -22.85
CA LYS A 165 16.50 2.99 -23.24
C LYS A 165 15.74 1.76 -23.68
N VAL A 166 14.64 1.41 -23.00
CA VAL A 166 13.81 0.23 -23.35
C VAL A 166 13.02 0.47 -24.64
N GLU A 167 12.49 1.67 -24.85
CA GLU A 167 11.69 2.01 -26.04
C GLU A 167 12.54 2.43 -27.24
N GLY A 168 13.85 2.65 -27.06
CA GLY A 168 14.78 3.07 -28.12
C GLY A 168 14.53 4.50 -28.62
N SER A 169 13.69 5.28 -27.94
CA SER A 169 13.29 6.62 -28.36
C SER A 169 12.99 7.50 -27.14
N LYS A 170 13.43 8.76 -27.18
CA LYS A 170 13.00 9.77 -26.23
C LYS A 170 11.58 10.21 -26.57
N ARG A 171 10.70 10.28 -25.57
CA ARG A 171 9.38 10.90 -25.70
C ARG A 171 8.96 11.54 -24.39
N LYS A 172 8.11 12.56 -24.49
CA LYS A 172 7.50 13.17 -23.31
C LYS A 172 6.54 12.17 -22.66
N ARG A 173 6.71 11.94 -21.35
CA ARG A 173 5.83 11.08 -20.54
C ARG A 173 5.29 11.83 -19.34
N LYS A 174 4.10 11.44 -18.89
CA LYS A 174 3.44 11.91 -17.67
C LYS A 174 3.33 10.74 -16.72
N TYR A 175 4.15 10.74 -15.67
CA TYR A 175 4.18 9.64 -14.71
C TYR A 175 3.08 9.78 -13.66
N LYS A 176 2.31 8.72 -13.49
CA LYS A 176 1.30 8.57 -12.44
C LYS A 176 1.83 7.58 -11.42
N TYR A 177 2.52 8.10 -10.42
CA TYR A 177 3.08 7.29 -9.34
C TYR A 177 1.97 6.76 -8.45
N ILE A 178 2.04 5.46 -8.15
CA ILE A 178 1.13 4.76 -7.27
C ILE A 178 1.87 3.85 -6.30
N THR A 179 1.26 3.56 -5.14
CA THR A 179 1.82 2.65 -4.14
C THR A 179 0.74 1.90 -3.37
N PHE A 180 1.14 0.95 -2.52
CA PHE A 180 0.29 0.27 -1.55
C PHE A 180 0.94 0.32 -0.18
N LEU A 181 0.15 0.64 0.84
CA LEU A 181 0.57 0.76 2.23
C LEU A 181 -0.02 -0.36 3.10
N ARG A 182 0.52 -0.49 4.31
CA ARG A 182 0.07 -1.46 5.31
C ARG A 182 0.39 -0.98 6.72
N HIS A 183 -0.43 -1.37 7.67
CA HIS A 183 -0.19 -1.08 9.08
C HIS A 183 1.22 -1.50 9.49
N PRO A 184 2.05 -0.61 10.08
CA PRO A 184 3.48 -0.84 10.26
C PRO A 184 3.83 -2.09 11.04
N VAL A 185 3.09 -2.39 12.12
CA VAL A 185 3.28 -3.62 12.93
C VAL A 185 3.10 -4.87 12.05
N HIS A 186 2.00 -4.97 11.31
CA HIS A 186 1.72 -6.13 10.46
C HIS A 186 2.69 -6.24 9.28
N ARG A 187 3.09 -5.11 8.71
CA ARG A 187 4.10 -5.03 7.66
C ARG A 187 5.46 -5.53 8.16
N TYR A 188 5.90 -5.05 9.33
CA TYR A 188 7.16 -5.43 9.96
C TYR A 188 7.21 -6.92 10.31
N LEU A 189 6.16 -7.46 10.94
CA LEU A 189 6.05 -8.90 11.23
C LEU A 189 6.01 -9.76 9.96
N SER A 190 5.35 -9.27 8.91
CA SER A 190 5.33 -9.95 7.61
C SER A 190 6.71 -9.98 6.96
N GLU A 191 7.51 -8.94 7.17
CA GLU A 191 8.90 -8.84 6.74
C GLU A 191 9.79 -9.81 7.51
N TRP A 192 9.74 -9.76 8.84
CA TRP A 192 10.45 -10.72 9.71
C TRP A 192 10.17 -12.16 9.28
N ARG A 193 8.91 -12.55 9.13
CA ARG A 193 8.55 -13.91 8.67
C ARG A 193 9.10 -14.24 7.28
N HIS A 194 9.30 -13.24 6.41
CA HIS A 194 9.88 -13.46 5.09
C HIS A 194 11.39 -13.64 5.17
N VAL A 195 12.05 -12.82 5.99
CA VAL A 195 13.48 -12.88 6.29
C VAL A 195 13.85 -14.20 6.99
N PHE A 196 13.03 -14.63 7.96
CA PHE A 196 13.13 -15.94 8.61
C PHE A 196 13.23 -17.10 7.59
N ARG A 197 12.56 -16.99 6.44
CA ARG A 197 12.61 -18.00 5.35
C ARG A 197 13.72 -17.77 4.34
N GLY A 198 14.50 -16.70 4.48
CA GLY A 198 15.68 -16.38 3.70
C GLY A 198 15.54 -15.25 2.70
N ALA A 199 14.49 -14.42 2.79
CA ALA A 199 14.47 -13.17 2.03
C ALA A 199 15.54 -12.20 2.57
N THR A 200 16.26 -11.54 1.66
CA THR A 200 17.28 -10.54 2.03
C THR A 200 17.11 -9.22 1.28
N TRP A 201 16.64 -9.29 0.03
CA TRP A 201 16.68 -8.17 -0.92
C TRP A 201 18.08 -7.54 -1.05
N LYS A 202 19.14 -8.31 -0.81
CA LYS A 202 20.54 -7.83 -0.79
C LYS A 202 21.08 -7.26 -2.11
N SER A 203 20.33 -7.38 -3.19
CA SER A 203 20.66 -6.79 -4.50
C SER A 203 19.95 -5.46 -4.74
N THR A 204 19.37 -4.85 -3.70
CA THR A 204 18.90 -3.46 -3.77
C THR A 204 20.11 -2.53 -3.76
N ASN A 205 20.10 -1.54 -4.66
CA ASN A 205 21.20 -0.58 -4.83
C ASN A 205 21.18 0.51 -3.77
N TYR A 206 19.99 0.88 -3.28
CA TYR A 206 19.81 2.01 -2.37
C TYR A 206 20.37 3.29 -3.00
N ARG A 207 20.09 3.47 -4.30
CA ARG A 207 20.72 4.54 -5.07
C ARG A 207 20.14 5.90 -4.68
N CYS A 208 21.01 6.87 -4.46
CA CYS A 208 20.63 8.23 -4.10
C CYS A 208 21.74 9.20 -4.52
N ASN A 209 21.38 10.37 -5.06
CA ASN A 209 22.35 11.34 -5.60
C ASN A 209 23.33 10.70 -6.62
N GLY A 210 22.81 9.78 -7.44
CA GLY A 210 23.59 9.09 -8.47
C GLY A 210 24.48 7.94 -8.01
N ASN A 211 24.67 7.72 -6.70
CA ASN A 211 25.55 6.70 -6.14
C ASN A 211 24.77 5.58 -5.43
N ASP A 212 25.30 4.35 -5.47
CA ASP A 212 24.79 3.23 -4.68
C ASP A 212 25.28 3.34 -3.24
N ALA A 213 24.47 2.93 -2.26
CA ALA A 213 24.87 2.98 -0.86
C ALA A 213 25.99 1.97 -0.57
N THR A 214 26.95 2.38 0.26
CA THR A 214 28.04 1.53 0.72
C THR A 214 27.59 0.58 1.82
N LEU A 215 28.39 -0.46 2.10
CA LEU A 215 28.17 -1.36 3.24
C LEU A 215 28.42 -0.68 4.59
N GLU A 216 29.14 0.45 4.62
CA GLU A 216 29.31 1.26 5.82
C GLU A 216 28.02 2.03 6.14
N GLU A 217 27.36 2.57 5.12
CA GLU A 217 26.08 3.29 5.26
C GLU A 217 24.90 2.33 5.53
N VAL A 218 24.90 1.16 4.88
CA VAL A 218 23.82 0.16 5.00
C VAL A 218 24.41 -1.24 5.29
N PRO A 219 24.91 -1.49 6.52
CA PRO A 219 25.49 -2.77 6.87
C PRO A 219 24.43 -3.87 7.04
N PHE A 220 24.78 -5.10 6.68
CA PHE A 220 23.89 -6.25 6.87
C PHE A 220 23.71 -6.60 8.36
N CYS A 221 22.49 -6.96 8.73
CA CYS A 221 22.18 -7.53 10.06
C CYS A 221 22.59 -9.00 10.23
N TYR A 222 23.20 -9.61 9.22
CA TYR A 222 23.50 -11.04 9.20
C TYR A 222 24.87 -11.29 8.60
N LYS A 223 25.47 -12.41 9.01
CA LYS A 223 26.70 -12.92 8.42
C LYS A 223 26.35 -13.96 7.34
N GLY A 224 27.17 -14.06 6.30
CA GLY A 224 26.98 -15.04 5.22
C GLY A 224 25.92 -14.63 4.20
N SER A 225 25.16 -15.62 3.69
CA SER A 225 24.35 -15.42 2.47
C SER A 225 22.94 -14.89 2.69
N ASN A 226 22.37 -15.10 3.89
CA ASN A 226 21.02 -14.70 4.30
C ASN A 226 20.83 -14.72 5.83
N TRP A 227 19.65 -14.27 6.29
CA TRP A 227 19.27 -14.23 7.71
C TRP A 227 18.16 -15.26 8.05
N ARG A 228 18.27 -16.49 7.51
CA ARG A 228 17.32 -17.57 7.80
C ARG A 228 17.28 -17.90 9.28
N ASN A 229 16.11 -18.31 9.74
CA ASN A 229 15.84 -18.73 11.12
C ASN A 229 16.09 -17.65 12.19
N VAL A 230 16.22 -16.36 11.82
CA VAL A 230 16.33 -15.26 12.78
C VAL A 230 15.12 -15.20 13.72
N SER A 231 15.35 -15.18 15.03
CA SER A 231 14.30 -14.98 16.02
C SER A 231 13.66 -13.58 15.87
N LEU A 232 12.48 -13.36 16.46
CA LEU A 232 11.90 -12.02 16.43
C LEU A 232 12.77 -11.03 17.23
N ASP A 233 13.29 -11.45 18.38
CA ASP A 233 14.09 -10.58 19.25
C ASP A 233 15.39 -10.14 18.56
N SER A 234 16.13 -11.05 17.93
CA SER A 234 17.34 -10.68 17.16
C SER A 234 17.02 -9.81 15.94
N PHE A 235 15.82 -9.94 15.36
CA PHE A 235 15.37 -9.07 14.27
C PHE A 235 15.09 -7.65 14.77
N LEU A 236 14.56 -7.50 15.98
CA LEU A 236 14.30 -6.22 16.64
C LEU A 236 15.57 -5.51 17.12
N GLU A 237 16.58 -6.27 17.52
CA GLU A 237 17.83 -5.75 18.08
C GLU A 237 18.80 -5.16 17.05
N CYS A 238 18.72 -5.55 15.78
CA CYS A 238 19.66 -5.06 14.77
C CYS A 238 19.46 -3.57 14.44
N PRO A 239 20.46 -2.69 14.69
CA PRO A 239 20.32 -1.24 14.46
C PRO A 239 20.22 -0.85 12.97
N SER A 240 20.81 -1.64 12.07
CA SER A 240 20.78 -1.41 10.63
C SER A 240 19.63 -2.11 9.91
N ASN A 241 18.63 -2.63 10.65
CA ASN A 241 17.52 -3.36 10.06
C ASN A 241 16.66 -2.45 9.17
N MET A 242 16.77 -2.63 7.86
CA MET A 242 16.01 -1.87 6.86
C MET A 242 14.49 -2.12 6.90
N ALA A 243 14.01 -3.07 7.70
CA ALA A 243 12.59 -3.19 7.99
C ALA A 243 12.06 -2.01 8.81
N VAL A 244 12.90 -1.34 9.61
CA VAL A 244 12.50 -0.20 10.45
C VAL A 244 12.14 1.00 9.58
N ASN A 245 10.99 1.62 9.85
CA ASN A 245 10.48 2.83 9.15
C ASN A 245 10.55 2.74 7.62
N ARG A 246 10.28 1.53 7.10
CA ARG A 246 10.46 1.23 5.68
C ARG A 246 9.53 2.07 4.80
N GLN A 247 8.28 2.28 5.18
CA GLN A 247 7.34 2.99 4.31
C GLN A 247 7.73 4.45 4.16
N VAL A 248 8.05 5.12 5.27
CA VAL A 248 8.53 6.50 5.24
C VAL A 248 9.84 6.60 4.47
N ARG A 249 10.84 5.77 4.77
CA ARG A 249 12.12 5.81 4.05
C ARG A 249 11.96 5.59 2.55
N MET A 250 11.09 4.66 2.13
CA MET A 250 10.91 4.36 0.71
C MET A 250 10.02 5.37 -0.03
N LEU A 251 9.32 6.24 0.68
CA LEU A 251 8.46 7.28 0.08
C LEU A 251 9.07 8.68 0.20
N ALA A 252 10.01 8.89 1.11
CA ALA A 252 10.75 10.14 1.22
C ALA A 252 11.73 10.34 0.06
N ASN A 253 12.02 11.60 -0.25
CA ASN A 253 13.19 11.95 -1.04
C ASN A 253 14.42 11.94 -0.11
N LEU A 254 15.25 10.90 -0.21
CA LEU A 254 16.37 10.70 0.71
C LEU A 254 17.53 11.68 0.46
N SER A 255 17.59 12.34 -0.69
CA SER A 255 18.55 13.43 -0.93
C SER A 255 18.39 14.58 0.07
N LYS A 256 17.17 14.82 0.60
CA LYS A 256 16.89 15.84 1.63
C LYS A 256 17.55 15.52 2.98
N VAL A 257 18.02 14.29 3.17
CA VAL A 257 18.63 13.81 4.42
C VAL A 257 20.02 13.20 4.19
N ASN A 258 20.75 13.67 3.18
CA ASN A 258 22.05 13.13 2.79
C ASN A 258 22.05 11.60 2.58
N CYS A 259 21.02 11.12 1.87
CA CYS A 259 20.89 9.73 1.45
C CYS A 259 20.93 8.75 2.64
N TYR A 260 21.90 7.83 2.67
CA TYR A 260 22.05 6.81 3.70
C TYR A 260 23.11 7.16 4.74
N ASN A 261 23.83 8.26 4.56
CA ASN A 261 24.73 8.78 5.57
C ASN A 261 23.93 9.32 6.76
N ARG A 262 24.23 8.82 7.96
CA ARG A 262 23.57 9.19 9.22
C ARG A 262 24.42 10.08 10.12
N THR A 263 25.66 10.43 9.74
CA THR A 263 26.60 11.14 10.62
C THR A 263 26.38 12.65 10.65
N GLU A 264 25.77 13.22 9.63
CA GLU A 264 25.69 14.68 9.48
C GLU A 264 24.50 15.33 10.20
N MET A 265 23.48 14.56 10.58
CA MET A 265 22.28 15.09 11.24
C MET A 265 21.77 14.14 12.32
N SER A 266 21.07 14.71 13.31
CA SER A 266 20.49 13.92 14.39
C SER A 266 19.41 12.97 13.85
N GLU A 267 19.21 11.82 14.52
CA GLU A 267 18.16 10.88 14.13
C GLU A 267 16.76 11.52 14.15
N LYS A 268 16.50 12.40 15.12
CA LYS A 268 15.22 13.12 15.22
C LYS A 268 14.99 14.01 14.00
N GLU A 269 15.95 14.88 13.70
CA GLU A 269 15.88 15.79 12.55
C GLU A 269 15.72 15.03 11.24
N ARG A 270 16.52 13.99 11.04
CA ARG A 270 16.43 13.09 9.89
C ARG A 270 15.02 12.51 9.74
N ASN A 271 14.48 11.98 10.83
CA ASN A 271 13.16 11.35 10.86
C ASN A 271 12.04 12.36 10.56
N ASP A 272 12.13 13.58 11.08
CA ASP A 272 11.17 14.66 10.83
C ASP A 272 11.17 15.05 9.34
N ILE A 273 12.35 15.25 8.74
CA ILE A 273 12.49 15.58 7.31
C ILE A 273 11.96 14.44 6.42
N MET A 274 12.32 13.18 6.73
CA MET A 274 11.83 12.03 5.97
C MET A 274 10.30 11.89 6.07
N LEU A 275 9.73 12.08 7.26
CA LEU A 275 8.29 11.97 7.49
C LEU A 275 7.52 13.01 6.66
N GLU A 276 7.94 14.28 6.72
CA GLU A 276 7.28 15.35 5.95
C GLU A 276 7.46 15.14 4.44
N SER A 277 8.66 14.73 3.99
CA SER A 277 8.86 14.39 2.58
C SER A 277 7.98 13.22 2.12
N ALA A 278 7.80 12.19 2.94
CA ALA A 278 6.96 11.05 2.59
C ALA A 278 5.48 11.45 2.52
N LYS A 279 4.99 12.30 3.42
CA LYS A 279 3.61 12.85 3.38
C LYS A 279 3.39 13.67 2.12
N GLU A 280 4.31 14.58 1.80
CA GLU A 280 4.28 15.41 0.59
C GLU A 280 4.22 14.54 -0.68
N ASN A 281 5.10 13.54 -0.77
CA ASN A 281 5.12 12.64 -1.92
C ASN A 281 3.83 11.81 -2.03
N LEU A 282 3.31 11.29 -0.91
CA LEU A 282 2.05 10.52 -0.90
C LEU A 282 0.84 11.39 -1.28
N LEU A 283 0.79 12.65 -0.83
CA LEU A 283 -0.23 13.61 -1.24
C LEU A 283 -0.22 13.75 -2.76
N ASN A 284 0.96 13.95 -3.35
CA ASN A 284 1.13 14.19 -4.78
C ASN A 284 1.05 12.94 -5.67
N MET A 285 1.11 11.73 -5.10
CA MET A 285 0.87 10.50 -5.85
C MET A 285 -0.54 10.49 -6.45
N ALA A 286 -0.64 9.87 -7.63
CA ALA A 286 -1.91 9.76 -8.33
C ALA A 286 -2.90 8.91 -7.55
N PHE A 287 -2.43 7.81 -6.96
CA PHE A 287 -3.23 6.88 -6.16
C PHE A 287 -2.36 6.16 -5.15
N PHE A 288 -2.93 5.77 -4.01
CA PHE A 288 -2.38 4.73 -3.17
C PHE A 288 -3.50 3.87 -2.56
N GLY A 289 -3.22 2.58 -2.40
CA GLY A 289 -4.12 1.65 -1.73
C GLY A 289 -3.59 1.23 -0.36
N MET A 290 -4.43 0.53 0.38
CA MET A 290 -4.12 0.04 1.72
C MET A 290 -4.46 -1.44 1.81
N THR A 291 -3.57 -2.24 2.39
CA THR A 291 -3.70 -3.70 2.45
C THR A 291 -4.97 -4.14 3.18
N GLU A 292 -5.37 -3.37 4.18
CA GLU A 292 -6.52 -3.57 5.07
C GLU A 292 -7.87 -3.21 4.41
N PHE A 293 -7.86 -2.52 3.26
CA PHE A 293 -9.05 -1.95 2.62
C PHE A 293 -9.05 -2.23 1.11
N GLN A 294 -9.06 -3.51 0.72
CA GLN A 294 -8.89 -3.94 -0.67
C GLN A 294 -9.99 -3.41 -1.61
N LEU A 295 -11.27 -3.62 -1.26
CA LEU A 295 -12.40 -3.18 -2.09
C LEU A 295 -12.47 -1.65 -2.19
N GLN A 296 -12.18 -0.94 -1.10
CA GLN A 296 -12.10 0.51 -1.11
C GLN A 296 -10.92 1.01 -1.96
N SER A 297 -9.80 0.28 -1.94
CA SER A 297 -8.64 0.60 -2.78
C SER A 297 -8.94 0.38 -4.25
N GLN A 298 -9.68 -0.68 -4.60
CA GLN A 298 -10.20 -0.90 -5.96
C GLN A 298 -11.08 0.27 -6.39
N LYS A 299 -12.14 0.58 -5.63
CA LYS A 299 -13.06 1.69 -5.93
C LYS A 299 -12.35 3.02 -6.15
N LEU A 300 -11.37 3.33 -5.29
CA LEU A 300 -10.59 4.56 -5.41
C LEU A 300 -9.69 4.53 -6.65
N PHE A 301 -9.03 3.41 -6.95
CA PHE A 301 -8.20 3.26 -8.17
C PHE A 301 -9.03 3.45 -9.44
N GLU A 302 -10.15 2.74 -9.54
CA GLU A 302 -11.04 2.76 -10.69
C GLU A 302 -11.56 4.18 -10.96
N SER A 303 -11.99 4.86 -9.90
CA SER A 303 -12.47 6.24 -9.99
C SER A 303 -11.36 7.24 -10.31
N THR A 304 -10.14 7.02 -9.79
CA THR A 304 -9.01 7.90 -10.06
C THR A 304 -8.55 7.82 -11.51
N PHE A 305 -8.59 6.64 -12.12
CA PHE A 305 -8.04 6.44 -13.47
C PHE A 305 -9.09 6.25 -14.57
N HIS A 306 -10.39 6.21 -14.21
CA HIS A 306 -11.50 5.84 -15.11
C HIS A 306 -11.28 4.48 -15.79
N LEU A 307 -10.74 3.54 -15.02
CA LEU A 307 -10.53 2.15 -15.42
C LEU A 307 -11.38 1.24 -14.55
N ASN A 308 -11.54 -0.02 -14.96
CA ASN A 308 -12.24 -1.03 -14.16
C ASN A 308 -11.36 -2.26 -14.02
N PHE A 309 -11.59 -3.03 -12.97
CA PHE A 309 -11.08 -4.39 -12.86
C PHE A 309 -12.13 -5.42 -13.32
N HIS A 310 -11.69 -6.56 -13.85
CA HIS A 310 -12.59 -7.65 -14.25
C HIS A 310 -13.20 -8.35 -13.02
N GLU A 311 -12.39 -8.58 -12.01
CA GLU A 311 -12.76 -9.20 -10.73
C GLU A 311 -12.53 -8.23 -9.57
N ASP A 312 -13.41 -8.30 -8.57
CA ASP A 312 -13.27 -7.52 -7.35
C ASP A 312 -12.05 -7.95 -6.53
N PHE A 313 -11.46 -7.00 -5.80
CA PHE A 313 -10.36 -7.30 -4.91
C PHE A 313 -10.87 -8.02 -3.66
N GLU A 314 -10.24 -9.15 -3.34
CA GLU A 314 -10.59 -9.96 -2.18
C GLU A 314 -9.82 -9.53 -0.92
N GLN A 315 -10.54 -9.39 0.19
CA GLN A 315 -9.94 -9.03 1.49
C GLN A 315 -9.42 -10.27 2.22
N TYR A 316 -8.10 -10.35 2.39
CA TYR A 316 -7.43 -11.43 3.11
C TYR A 316 -6.89 -10.97 4.47
N ASN A 317 -7.73 -11.04 5.50
CA ASN A 317 -7.37 -10.61 6.86
C ASN A 317 -6.48 -11.64 7.60
N TYR A 318 -6.57 -12.92 7.25
CA TYR A 318 -5.76 -13.99 7.85
C TYR A 318 -4.39 -14.10 7.17
N THR A 319 -3.50 -13.16 7.46
CA THR A 319 -2.14 -13.19 6.91
C THR A 319 -1.15 -13.88 7.85
N ARG A 320 0.04 -14.24 7.34
CA ARG A 320 1.11 -14.86 8.16
C ARG A 320 1.57 -13.99 9.33
N SER A 321 1.36 -12.67 9.28
CA SER A 321 1.66 -11.77 10.41
C SER A 321 0.61 -11.82 11.52
N ASN A 322 -0.62 -12.24 11.24
CA ASN A 322 -1.68 -12.40 12.24
C ASN A 322 -1.51 -13.68 13.07
N ARG A 323 -0.63 -14.61 12.65
CA ARG A 323 -0.35 -15.88 13.35
C ARG A 323 0.90 -15.81 14.25
N VAL A 324 1.34 -14.61 14.60
CA VAL A 324 2.49 -14.42 15.49
C VAL A 324 1.94 -14.12 16.87
N ASN A 325 2.23 -15.00 17.84
CA ASN A 325 2.00 -14.68 19.24
C ASN A 325 3.09 -13.70 19.69
N LEU A 326 2.69 -12.53 20.16
CA LEU A 326 3.60 -11.46 20.56
C LEU A 326 3.49 -11.22 22.06
N THR A 327 4.64 -11.03 22.71
CA THR A 327 4.64 -10.44 24.04
C THR A 327 4.33 -8.95 23.94
N TRP A 328 3.83 -8.38 25.04
CA TRP A 328 3.64 -6.95 25.19
C TRP A 328 4.88 -6.15 24.85
N ASN A 329 6.04 -6.57 25.36
CA ASN A 329 7.32 -5.91 25.13
C ASN A 329 7.72 -5.92 23.65
N GLN A 330 7.53 -7.06 22.96
CA GLN A 330 7.84 -7.14 21.52
C GLN A 330 6.97 -6.19 20.70
N LEU A 331 5.68 -6.10 21.02
CA LEU A 331 4.80 -5.15 20.33
C LEU A 331 5.21 -3.70 20.59
N VAL A 332 5.55 -3.38 21.84
CA VAL A 332 6.06 -2.05 22.22
C VAL A 332 7.28 -1.71 21.37
N GLN A 333 8.26 -2.61 21.34
CA GLN A 333 9.49 -2.43 20.61
C GLN A 333 9.25 -2.27 19.10
N ILE A 334 8.38 -3.09 18.49
CA ILE A 334 8.01 -2.95 17.07
C ILE A 334 7.42 -1.56 16.80
N THR A 335 6.50 -1.13 17.65
CA THR A 335 5.80 0.15 17.50
C THR A 335 6.77 1.33 17.64
N THR A 336 7.65 1.28 18.64
CA THR A 336 8.67 2.30 18.89
C THR A 336 9.70 2.37 17.76
N LEU A 337 10.21 1.23 17.29
CA LEU A 337 11.13 1.19 16.14
C LEU A 337 10.47 1.81 14.91
N ASN A 338 9.21 1.49 14.65
CA ASN A 338 8.47 1.98 13.48
C ASN A 338 7.68 3.27 13.76
N LYS A 339 8.11 4.11 14.70
CA LYS A 339 7.34 5.28 15.16
C LYS A 339 6.93 6.22 14.03
N ILE A 340 7.84 6.58 13.12
CA ILE A 340 7.48 7.49 12.01
C ILE A 340 6.62 6.80 10.96
N ASP A 341 6.78 5.48 10.75
CA ASP A 341 5.86 4.68 9.95
C ASP A 341 4.45 4.66 10.56
N MET A 342 4.31 4.64 11.90
CA MET A 342 3.02 4.72 12.60
C MET A 342 2.33 6.05 12.37
N ILE A 343 3.06 7.17 12.54
CA ILE A 343 2.54 8.52 12.30
C ILE A 343 2.15 8.69 10.83
N PHE A 344 3.01 8.24 9.91
CA PHE A 344 2.76 8.30 8.48
C PHE A 344 1.54 7.46 8.06
N TYR A 345 1.39 6.26 8.61
CA TYR A 345 0.27 5.38 8.29
C TYR A 345 -1.07 5.97 8.76
N ASP A 346 -1.10 6.61 9.92
CA ASP A 346 -2.31 7.31 10.40
C ASP A 346 -2.71 8.45 9.45
N PHE A 347 -1.74 9.32 9.10
CA PHE A 347 -1.92 10.36 8.08
C PHE A 347 -2.46 9.78 6.76
N ALA A 348 -1.84 8.70 6.26
CA ALA A 348 -2.23 8.06 5.02
C ALA A 348 -3.63 7.45 5.08
N LYS A 349 -3.99 6.83 6.22
CA LYS A 349 -5.33 6.28 6.45
C LYS A 349 -6.37 7.39 6.41
N ASN A 350 -6.10 8.51 7.07
CA ASN A 350 -6.99 9.67 7.09
C ASN A 350 -7.20 10.21 5.67
N LEU A 351 -6.11 10.49 4.95
CA LEU A 351 -6.14 10.93 3.54
C LEU A 351 -6.92 9.97 2.65
N PHE A 352 -6.72 8.67 2.80
CA PHE A 352 -7.39 7.62 2.01
C PHE A 352 -8.91 7.66 2.19
N PHE A 353 -9.40 7.69 3.43
CA PHE A 353 -10.84 7.74 3.70
C PHE A 353 -11.45 9.09 3.30
N ARG A 354 -10.72 10.20 3.45
CA ARG A 354 -11.17 11.50 2.96
C ARG A 354 -11.29 11.56 1.44
N ARG A 355 -10.39 10.91 0.70
CA ARG A 355 -10.50 10.76 -0.76
C ARG A 355 -11.75 9.96 -1.15
N LEU A 356 -12.06 8.89 -0.43
CA LEU A 356 -13.28 8.10 -0.63
C LEU A 356 -14.56 8.89 -0.33
N GLU A 357 -14.60 9.61 0.80
CA GLU A 357 -15.72 10.48 1.14
C GLU A 357 -15.95 11.58 0.10
N TYR A 358 -14.86 12.19 -0.37
CA TYR A 358 -14.92 13.21 -1.42
C TYR A 358 -15.49 12.63 -2.72
N LEU A 359 -15.03 11.45 -3.12
CA LEU A 359 -15.54 10.72 -4.29
C LEU A 359 -17.05 10.45 -4.16
N ASP A 360 -17.52 9.95 -3.02
CA ASP A 360 -18.93 9.66 -2.78
C ASP A 360 -19.81 10.92 -2.81
N LYS A 361 -19.31 12.04 -2.25
CA LYS A 361 -19.96 13.35 -2.34
C LYS A 361 -20.07 13.83 -3.80
N MET A 362 -19.03 13.66 -4.62
CA MET A 362 -19.05 14.06 -6.03
C MET A 362 -20.02 13.21 -6.86
N ASN A 363 -20.03 11.89 -6.64
CA ASN A 363 -20.95 10.98 -7.33
C ASN A 363 -22.42 11.26 -6.97
N SER A 364 -22.69 11.54 -5.69
CA SER A 364 -24.02 11.93 -5.23
C SER A 364 -24.51 13.24 -5.88
N ARG A 365 -23.62 14.24 -6.03
CA ARG A 365 -23.93 15.50 -6.72
C ARG A 365 -24.21 15.29 -8.21
N LYS A 366 -23.42 14.46 -8.89
CA LYS A 366 -23.65 14.09 -10.30
C LYS A 366 -25.00 13.40 -10.50
N SER A 367 -25.38 12.46 -9.61
CA SER A 367 -26.68 11.78 -9.66
C SER A 367 -27.86 12.76 -9.47
N LYS A 368 -27.76 13.70 -8.51
CA LYS A 368 -28.80 14.72 -8.30
C LYS A 368 -28.99 15.62 -9.52
N ARG A 369 -27.89 16.09 -10.13
CA ARG A 369 -27.94 16.93 -11.35
C ARG A 369 -28.61 16.21 -12.52
N LYS A 370 -28.29 14.94 -12.75
CA LYS A 370 -28.95 14.13 -13.80
C LYS A 370 -30.46 14.01 -13.58
N ARG A 371 -30.91 13.79 -12.34
CA ARG A 371 -32.35 13.72 -12.01
C ARG A 371 -33.07 15.05 -12.18
N THR A 372 -32.45 16.17 -11.80
CA THR A 372 -33.05 17.50 -11.96
C THR A 372 -33.02 18.01 -13.40
N GLY A 373 -32.06 17.57 -14.21
CA GLY A 373 -32.00 17.88 -15.65
C GLY A 373 -33.11 17.19 -16.43
N ASN A 374 -33.33 15.90 -16.17
CA ASN A 374 -34.40 15.13 -16.82
C ASN A 374 -35.82 15.61 -16.45
N ASN A 375 -36.00 16.28 -15.30
CA ASN A 375 -37.29 16.85 -14.90
C ASN A 375 -37.59 18.24 -15.52
N LYS A 376 -36.67 18.81 -16.30
CA LYS A 376 -36.87 20.08 -17.02
C LYS A 376 -37.15 19.90 -18.52
N GLU A 377 -37.12 18.67 -19.01
CA GLU A 377 -37.43 18.30 -20.40
C GLU A 377 -38.72 17.48 -20.52
N GLY A 378 -39.54 17.44 -19.45
CA GLY A 378 -40.83 16.73 -19.39
C GLY A 378 -42.02 17.67 -19.34
#